data_AF-A0A941XDS2-F1
#
_entry.id   AF-A0A941XDS2-F1
#
_cell.length_a   1.000
_cell.length_b   1.000
_cell.length_c   1.000
_cell.angle_alpha   90.00
_cell.angle_beta   90.00
_cell.angle_gamma   90.00
#
_symmetry.space_group_name_H-M   'P 1'
#
loop_
_entity.id
_entity.type
_entity.pdbx_description
1 polymer ?
#
loop_
_entity_poly.entity_id
_entity_poly.type
_entity_poly.pdbx_seq_one_letter_code
_entity_poly.pdbx_strand_id
1 'polypeptide(L)'
;MKRKFLLFFCLWGIWGCSPSADRQNVFPASEKIAVGVFEGHGGAKTCIWETVAALRIDPQMEVRVITSSDIACGILDSLEAIVIPGGGGSRQFLNLGAENRLRIEKFVAEGKGAVGICAGAYLFSNTPAYACMRLNGEQAIDIEHDNRGHGLVKFTILEEGKDIFPELSSFDTCYVMYYEGPVFVKNPSDTLQNTVLALMQSDVKEEGGAPANMTNNKPFFIANLYGKGRVFSSIAHPEATPGMMWMVPRMVRWTLNKPFIAYKKEVVRPEIYRQELLMSVEDLQQESAFFQVLLYGSDDEKIAALDWLESHYSWDAKRWVQGLLYDASPLVRLRAAKYIANLDAIIFLPDLRAAYITERDMSIRSGMKEQLDRLEVLLP
;
A
#
# COMPACT_ATOMS: atom_id res chain seq x y z
N MET A 1 -49.52 -68.69 -15.73
CA MET A 1 -49.33 -69.95 -14.99
C MET A 1 -47.89 -70.41 -15.20
N LYS A 2 -47.09 -70.41 -14.11
CA LYS A 2 -45.81 -71.12 -13.85
C LYS A 2 -44.62 -70.90 -14.83
N ARG A 3 -43.62 -70.07 -14.49
CA ARG A 3 -42.44 -70.26 -13.59
C ARG A 3 -41.26 -71.04 -14.22
N LYS A 4 -40.10 -70.39 -14.29
CA LYS A 4 -38.72 -70.80 -13.91
C LYS A 4 -37.79 -69.62 -14.30
N PHE A 5 -37.43 -68.68 -13.43
CA PHE A 5 -36.47 -68.72 -12.31
C PHE A 5 -35.10 -69.29 -12.71
N LEU A 6 -34.12 -68.40 -12.93
CA LEU A 6 -32.73 -68.65 -12.59
C LEU A 6 -32.15 -67.36 -11.99
N LEU A 7 -31.79 -67.43 -10.71
CA LEU A 7 -31.00 -66.43 -10.01
C LEU A 7 -29.55 -66.50 -10.52
N PHE A 8 -28.89 -65.35 -10.60
CA PHE A 8 -27.46 -65.29 -10.29
C PHE A 8 -27.24 -64.23 -9.22
N PHE A 9 -26.87 -64.72 -8.03
CA PHE A 9 -26.32 -63.95 -6.93
C PHE A 9 -24.81 -63.82 -7.19
N CYS A 10 -24.27 -62.61 -7.18
CA CYS A 10 -22.88 -62.36 -6.80
C CYS A 10 -22.81 -61.06 -6.00
N LEU A 11 -22.44 -61.22 -4.73
CA LEU A 11 -22.18 -60.17 -3.76
C LEU A 11 -20.86 -59.45 -4.04
N TRP A 12 -20.88 -58.16 -3.73
CA TRP A 12 -19.85 -57.37 -3.02
C TRP A 12 -18.48 -57.14 -3.66
N GLY A 13 -18.24 -55.86 -3.97
CA GLY A 13 -16.94 -55.22 -3.94
C GLY A 13 -17.15 -53.72 -3.69
N ILE A 14 -17.19 -53.31 -2.42
CA ILE A 14 -17.07 -51.90 -2.04
C ILE A 14 -15.59 -51.57 -2.17
N TRP A 15 -15.22 -50.79 -3.19
CA TRP A 15 -13.93 -50.11 -3.25
C TRP A 15 -14.19 -48.61 -3.22
N GLY A 16 -13.99 -48.05 -2.03
CA GLY A 16 -13.74 -46.63 -1.87
C GLY A 16 -12.35 -46.34 -2.41
N CYS A 17 -12.28 -45.58 -3.50
CA CYS A 17 -11.09 -44.83 -3.84
C CYS A 17 -11.32 -43.40 -3.36
N SER A 18 -10.55 -43.01 -2.34
CA SER A 18 -10.32 -41.63 -1.94
C SER A 18 -10.03 -40.76 -3.17
N PRO A 19 -10.55 -39.53 -3.27
CA PRO A 19 -10.03 -38.58 -4.23
C PRO A 19 -8.62 -38.20 -3.77
N SER A 20 -7.62 -38.84 -4.37
CA SER A 20 -6.22 -38.44 -4.26
C SER A 20 -6.10 -36.99 -4.69
N ALA A 21 -5.45 -36.21 -3.83
CA ALA A 21 -5.05 -34.85 -4.09
C ALA A 21 -4.14 -34.79 -5.33
N ASP A 22 -4.73 -34.50 -6.48
CA ASP A 22 -4.04 -33.92 -7.63
C ASP A 22 -4.78 -32.65 -8.00
N ARG A 23 -4.55 -31.60 -7.20
CA ARG A 23 -4.72 -30.23 -7.69
C ARG A 23 -3.58 -30.00 -8.67
N GLN A 24 -3.80 -30.41 -9.91
CA GLN A 24 -3.04 -29.92 -11.04
C GLN A 24 -3.11 -28.39 -11.01
N ASN A 25 -1.95 -27.76 -10.83
CA ASN A 25 -1.74 -26.33 -11.06
C ASN A 25 -2.00 -26.04 -12.53
N VAL A 26 -3.27 -25.92 -12.90
CA VAL A 26 -3.69 -25.27 -14.12
C VAL A 26 -3.68 -23.79 -13.78
N PHE A 27 -2.56 -23.10 -14.01
CA PHE A 27 -2.59 -21.64 -14.10
C PHE A 27 -3.49 -21.31 -15.29
N PRO A 28 -4.68 -20.72 -15.10
CA PRO A 28 -5.44 -20.22 -16.24
C PRO A 28 -4.56 -19.18 -16.94
N ALA A 29 -4.57 -19.15 -18.27
CA ALA A 29 -4.04 -18.03 -19.02
C ALA A 29 -4.66 -16.74 -18.43
N SER A 30 -3.82 -15.98 -17.73
CA SER A 30 -4.25 -15.07 -16.67
C SER A 30 -4.97 -13.86 -17.28
N GLU A 31 -6.29 -13.75 -17.07
CA GLU A 31 -7.05 -12.52 -17.29
C GLU A 31 -6.37 -11.39 -16.51
N LYS A 32 -5.92 -10.34 -17.21
CA LYS A 32 -5.23 -9.19 -16.62
C LYS A 32 -6.24 -8.36 -15.81
N ILE A 33 -5.80 -7.83 -14.67
CA ILE A 33 -6.59 -7.00 -13.78
C ILE A 33 -6.30 -5.54 -14.08
N ALA A 34 -7.22 -4.83 -14.73
CA ALA A 34 -7.01 -3.42 -15.08
C ALA A 34 -7.25 -2.51 -13.86
N VAL A 35 -6.20 -1.81 -13.41
CA VAL A 35 -6.24 -0.94 -12.22
C VAL A 35 -5.82 0.48 -12.56
N GLY A 36 -6.65 1.46 -12.20
CA GLY A 36 -6.33 2.89 -12.33
C GLY A 36 -5.83 3.50 -11.02
N VAL A 37 -4.69 4.19 -11.03
CA VAL A 37 -4.20 4.99 -9.89
C VAL A 37 -4.45 6.47 -10.18
N PHE A 38 -5.18 7.17 -9.32
CA PHE A 38 -5.53 8.57 -9.57
C PHE A 38 -4.32 9.51 -9.41
N GLU A 39 -4.01 10.26 -10.47
CA GLU A 39 -3.04 11.36 -10.53
C GLU A 39 -3.78 12.66 -10.85
N GLY A 40 -4.35 13.25 -9.81
CA GLY A 40 -4.94 14.57 -9.88
C GLY A 40 -4.19 15.56 -8.98
N HIS A 41 -4.45 16.85 -9.18
CA HIS A 41 -3.99 17.85 -8.21
C HIS A 41 -4.49 17.50 -6.81
N GLY A 42 -3.58 17.54 -5.83
CA GLY A 42 -3.84 17.06 -4.48
C GLY A 42 -3.25 15.68 -4.21
N GLY A 43 -3.02 14.83 -5.21
CA GLY A 43 -2.24 13.60 -5.02
C GLY A 43 -0.77 13.89 -4.79
N ALA A 44 -0.18 13.26 -3.77
CA ALA A 44 1.26 13.37 -3.55
C ALA A 44 1.99 12.51 -4.60
N LYS A 45 2.93 13.12 -5.32
CA LYS A 45 3.62 12.46 -6.45
C LYS A 45 4.33 11.17 -6.04
N THR A 46 4.98 11.17 -4.88
CA THR A 46 5.62 9.96 -4.33
C THR A 46 4.62 8.86 -4.03
N CYS A 47 3.50 9.17 -3.37
CA CYS A 47 2.47 8.18 -3.07
C CYS A 47 1.87 7.57 -4.35
N ILE A 48 1.71 8.36 -5.42
CA ILE A 48 1.28 7.85 -6.73
C ILE A 48 2.30 6.86 -7.28
N TRP A 49 3.58 7.22 -7.30
CA TRP A 49 4.66 6.36 -7.80
C TRP A 49 4.79 5.06 -7.00
N GLU A 50 4.78 5.17 -5.68
CA GLU A 50 4.86 4.03 -4.75
C GLU A 50 3.64 3.12 -4.90
N THR A 51 2.44 3.67 -5.00
CA THR A 51 1.21 2.88 -5.25
C THR A 51 1.30 2.11 -6.57
N VAL A 52 1.76 2.77 -7.65
CA VAL A 52 1.95 2.12 -8.95
C VAL A 52 3.00 1.00 -8.87
N ALA A 53 4.12 1.23 -8.18
CA ALA A 53 5.15 0.23 -7.97
C ALA A 53 4.64 -0.97 -7.14
N ALA A 54 3.92 -0.70 -6.05
CA ALA A 54 3.34 -1.72 -5.19
C ALA A 54 2.32 -2.60 -5.92
N LEU A 55 1.45 -2.01 -6.75
CA LEU A 55 0.49 -2.78 -7.55
C LEU A 55 1.18 -3.69 -8.59
N ARG A 56 2.33 -3.28 -9.13
CA ARG A 56 3.10 -4.05 -10.13
C ARG A 56 3.83 -5.27 -9.57
N ILE A 57 3.86 -5.43 -8.24
CA ILE A 57 4.30 -6.67 -7.57
C ILE A 57 3.37 -7.84 -7.93
N ASP A 58 2.12 -7.54 -8.32
CA ASP A 58 1.20 -8.55 -8.82
C ASP A 58 1.32 -8.70 -10.35
N PRO A 59 1.78 -9.87 -10.87
CA PRO A 59 1.97 -10.06 -12.30
C PRO A 59 0.68 -10.01 -13.13
N GLN A 60 -0.48 -10.13 -12.49
CA GLN A 60 -1.78 -10.05 -13.16
C GLN A 60 -2.29 -8.62 -13.26
N MET A 61 -1.78 -7.67 -12.47
CA MET A 61 -2.26 -6.29 -12.49
C MET A 61 -1.66 -5.48 -13.64
N GLU A 62 -2.54 -4.94 -14.48
CA GLU A 62 -2.21 -3.95 -15.48
C GLU A 62 -2.53 -2.56 -14.91
N VAL A 63 -1.49 -1.88 -14.45
CA VAL A 63 -1.60 -0.62 -13.72
C VAL A 63 -1.38 0.56 -14.65
N ARG A 64 -2.33 1.50 -14.66
CA ARG A 64 -2.21 2.77 -15.35
C ARG A 64 -2.54 3.92 -14.42
N VAL A 65 -1.89 5.05 -14.64
CA VAL A 65 -2.23 6.30 -13.98
C VAL A 65 -3.42 6.93 -14.71
N ILE A 66 -4.37 7.49 -13.98
CA ILE A 66 -5.58 8.13 -14.53
C ILE A 66 -5.78 9.52 -13.92
N THR A 67 -6.25 10.45 -14.74
CA THR A 67 -6.53 11.83 -14.35
C THR A 67 -8.03 12.12 -14.33
N SER A 68 -8.43 13.30 -13.84
CA SER A 68 -9.82 13.78 -13.96
C SER A 68 -10.28 13.89 -15.42
N SER A 69 -9.37 14.17 -16.37
CA SER A 69 -9.69 14.22 -17.79
C SER A 69 -10.00 12.82 -18.33
N ASP A 70 -9.21 11.82 -17.94
CA ASP A 70 -9.43 10.43 -18.37
C ASP A 70 -10.75 9.89 -17.84
N ILE A 71 -11.09 10.20 -16.58
CA ILE A 71 -12.39 9.84 -15.98
C ILE A 71 -13.54 10.50 -16.74
N ALA A 72 -13.42 11.79 -17.08
CA ALA A 72 -14.41 12.48 -17.89
C ALA A 72 -14.56 11.88 -19.31
N CYS A 73 -13.46 11.34 -19.86
CA CYS A 73 -13.42 10.66 -21.16
C CYS A 73 -13.78 9.16 -21.11
N GLY A 74 -14.25 8.65 -19.96
CA GLY A 74 -14.79 7.29 -19.85
C GLY A 74 -13.75 6.20 -19.56
N ILE A 75 -12.55 6.53 -19.06
CA ILE A 75 -11.52 5.50 -18.78
C ILE A 75 -12.00 4.40 -17.82
N LEU A 76 -12.95 4.72 -16.93
CA LEU A 76 -13.52 3.79 -15.95
C LEU A 76 -14.17 2.55 -16.59
N ASP A 77 -14.67 2.67 -17.82
CA ASP A 77 -15.28 1.54 -18.55
C ASP A 77 -14.26 0.42 -18.85
N SER A 78 -12.97 0.77 -18.88
CA SER A 78 -11.85 -0.15 -19.13
C SER A 78 -11.18 -0.68 -17.86
N LEU A 79 -11.63 -0.26 -16.68
CA LEU A 79 -11.00 -0.60 -15.40
C LEU A 79 -11.85 -1.59 -14.61
N GLU A 80 -11.18 -2.38 -13.77
CA GLU A 80 -11.82 -3.22 -12.76
C GLU A 80 -11.77 -2.57 -11.37
N ALA A 81 -10.68 -1.88 -11.05
CA ALA A 81 -10.52 -1.17 -9.78
C ALA A 81 -9.85 0.20 -9.97
N ILE A 82 -10.08 1.07 -8.99
CA ILE A 82 -9.32 2.31 -8.82
C ILE A 82 -8.61 2.33 -7.46
N VAL A 83 -7.48 3.04 -7.41
CA VAL A 83 -6.79 3.39 -6.18
C VAL A 83 -6.65 4.91 -6.10
N ILE A 84 -7.13 5.50 -5.01
CA ILE A 84 -6.88 6.90 -4.67
C ILE A 84 -5.73 6.94 -3.65
N PRO A 85 -4.54 7.42 -4.03
CA PRO A 85 -3.36 7.40 -3.18
C PRO A 85 -3.36 8.56 -2.17
N GLY A 86 -2.32 8.59 -1.34
CA GLY A 86 -2.05 9.68 -0.39
C GLY A 86 -1.89 11.07 -1.04
N GLY A 87 -1.97 12.11 -0.22
CA GLY A 87 -2.00 13.51 -0.66
C GLY A 87 -2.88 14.39 0.23
N GLY A 88 -3.61 15.34 -0.37
CA GLY A 88 -4.62 16.16 0.30
C GLY A 88 -6.02 15.78 -0.17
N GLY A 89 -6.82 15.11 0.68
CA GLY A 89 -8.13 14.56 0.31
C GLY A 89 -9.10 15.62 -0.24
N SER A 90 -9.15 16.80 0.38
CA SER A 90 -9.96 17.93 -0.09
C SER A 90 -9.51 18.49 -1.44
N ARG A 91 -8.21 18.50 -1.73
CA ARG A 91 -7.65 18.93 -3.02
C ARG A 91 -7.95 17.90 -4.12
N GLN A 92 -7.82 16.61 -3.82
CA GLN A 92 -8.22 15.52 -4.72
C GLN A 92 -9.72 15.58 -5.03
N PHE A 93 -10.56 15.78 -4.00
CA PHE A 93 -12.01 15.97 -4.16
C PHE A 93 -12.36 17.13 -5.09
N LEU A 94 -11.69 18.28 -4.89
CA LEU A 94 -11.86 19.45 -5.75
C LEU A 94 -11.42 19.16 -7.18
N ASN A 95 -10.26 18.50 -7.35
CA ASN A 95 -9.71 18.19 -8.67
C ASN A 95 -10.57 17.21 -9.47
N LEU A 96 -11.24 16.26 -8.81
CA LEU A 96 -12.20 15.37 -9.46
C LEU A 96 -13.40 16.15 -10.01
N GLY A 97 -13.89 17.15 -9.28
CA GLY A 97 -15.14 17.83 -9.61
C GLY A 97 -16.37 16.94 -9.36
N ALA A 98 -17.57 17.52 -9.41
CA ALA A 98 -18.79 16.80 -9.05
C ALA A 98 -19.10 15.62 -9.98
N GLU A 99 -18.98 15.83 -11.28
CA GLU A 99 -19.32 14.81 -12.29
C GLU A 99 -18.41 13.57 -12.21
N ASN A 100 -17.10 13.73 -12.06
CA ASN A 100 -16.22 12.56 -11.93
C ASN A 100 -16.39 11.83 -10.61
N ARG A 101 -16.73 12.55 -9.53
CA ARG A 101 -17.08 11.90 -8.25
C ARG A 101 -18.30 11.01 -8.42
N LEU A 102 -19.34 11.48 -9.10
CA LEU A 102 -20.52 10.66 -9.43
C LEU A 102 -20.17 9.47 -10.33
N ARG A 103 -19.27 9.64 -11.31
CA ARG A 103 -18.78 8.53 -12.15
C ARG A 103 -18.07 7.46 -11.34
N ILE A 104 -17.22 7.86 -10.38
CA ILE A 104 -16.53 6.94 -9.47
C ILE A 104 -17.54 6.25 -8.54
N GLU A 105 -18.46 6.99 -7.93
CA GLU A 105 -19.51 6.43 -7.06
C GLU A 105 -20.31 5.35 -7.82
N LYS A 106 -20.72 5.65 -9.06
CA LYS A 106 -21.42 4.70 -9.93
C LYS A 106 -20.54 3.49 -10.27
N PHE A 107 -19.29 3.71 -10.65
CA PHE A 107 -18.32 2.65 -10.96
C PHE A 107 -18.23 1.63 -9.81
N VAL A 108 -18.07 2.10 -8.58
CA VAL A 108 -18.04 1.22 -7.40
C VAL A 108 -19.41 0.57 -7.16
N ALA A 109 -20.50 1.34 -7.18
CA ALA A 109 -21.85 0.82 -6.96
C ALA A 109 -22.24 -0.32 -7.93
N GLU A 110 -21.68 -0.32 -9.15
CA GLU A 110 -21.93 -1.31 -10.18
C GLU A 110 -21.12 -2.61 -10.02
N GLY A 111 -20.21 -2.70 -9.05
CA GLY A 111 -19.47 -3.93 -8.73
C GLY A 111 -17.96 -3.83 -8.83
N LYS A 112 -17.42 -2.65 -9.08
CA LYS A 112 -15.98 -2.43 -9.25
C LYS A 112 -15.29 -2.17 -7.91
N GLY A 113 -13.96 -2.31 -7.90
CA GLY A 113 -13.16 -2.17 -6.68
C GLY A 113 -12.67 -0.74 -6.45
N ALA A 114 -12.57 -0.31 -5.19
CA ALA A 114 -11.93 0.95 -4.83
C ALA A 114 -11.05 0.81 -3.58
N VAL A 115 -9.81 1.28 -3.66
CA VAL A 115 -8.88 1.37 -2.52
C VAL A 115 -8.54 2.83 -2.26
N GLY A 116 -8.69 3.28 -1.01
CA GLY A 116 -8.31 4.62 -0.57
C GLY A 116 -7.18 4.54 0.44
N ILE A 117 -6.07 5.24 0.17
CA ILE A 117 -4.87 5.24 1.04
C ILE A 117 -4.64 6.64 1.59
N CYS A 118 -4.55 6.78 2.91
CA CYS A 118 -4.36 8.05 3.63
C CYS A 118 -5.39 9.12 3.17
N ALA A 119 -5.00 10.07 2.33
CA ALA A 119 -5.89 11.05 1.71
C ALA A 119 -7.05 10.43 0.92
N GLY A 120 -6.81 9.30 0.25
CA GLY A 120 -7.86 8.53 -0.41
C GLY A 120 -8.85 7.93 0.59
N ALA A 121 -8.40 7.56 1.79
CA ALA A 121 -9.29 7.12 2.86
C ALA A 121 -10.12 8.28 3.42
N TYR A 122 -9.52 9.47 3.60
CA TYR A 122 -10.27 10.71 3.89
C TYR A 122 -11.33 10.99 2.82
N LEU A 123 -10.96 10.88 1.55
CA LEU A 123 -11.87 11.09 0.43
C LEU A 123 -13.06 10.12 0.46
N PHE A 124 -12.83 8.85 0.84
CA PHE A 124 -13.88 7.83 0.92
C PHE A 124 -14.74 7.90 2.18
N SER A 125 -14.34 8.69 3.18
CA SER A 125 -15.10 8.86 4.41
C SER A 125 -16.50 9.43 4.20
N ASN A 126 -17.35 9.36 5.22
CA ASN A 126 -18.57 10.14 5.37
C ASN A 126 -18.43 11.13 6.52
N THR A 127 -17.46 12.03 6.39
CA THR A 127 -17.14 12.99 7.43
C THR A 127 -18.00 14.25 7.30
N PRO A 128 -18.79 14.63 8.33
CA PRO A 128 -19.58 15.86 8.32
C PRO A 128 -18.72 17.09 8.02
N ALA A 129 -19.24 18.00 7.20
CA ALA A 129 -18.56 19.24 6.79
C ALA A 129 -17.17 19.07 6.12
N TYR A 130 -16.80 17.86 5.68
CA TYR A 130 -15.57 17.58 4.95
C TYR A 130 -15.85 17.15 3.50
N ALA A 131 -14.89 17.43 2.63
CA ALA A 131 -14.92 17.09 1.21
C ALA A 131 -14.69 15.58 1.00
N CYS A 132 -15.78 14.79 1.02
CA CYS A 132 -15.73 13.33 0.92
C CYS A 132 -16.89 12.74 0.09
N MET A 133 -16.70 11.50 -0.36
CA MET A 133 -17.54 10.75 -1.30
C MET A 133 -18.47 9.74 -0.62
N ARG A 134 -18.35 9.54 0.71
CA ARG A 134 -19.28 8.72 1.50
C ARG A 134 -19.34 7.26 1.05
N LEU A 135 -18.17 6.66 0.84
CA LEU A 135 -18.03 5.30 0.30
C LEU A 135 -17.76 4.24 1.38
N ASN A 136 -17.29 4.61 2.57
CA ASN A 136 -16.81 3.65 3.59
C ASN A 136 -17.58 3.62 4.92
N GLY A 137 -18.53 4.53 5.13
CA GLY A 137 -19.40 4.55 6.31
C GLY A 137 -18.79 5.10 7.61
N GLU A 138 -17.49 5.41 7.62
CA GLU A 138 -16.81 6.00 8.78
C GLU A 138 -16.68 7.51 8.61
N GLN A 139 -16.64 8.25 9.72
CA GLN A 139 -16.25 9.66 9.72
C GLN A 139 -14.85 9.80 10.32
N ALA A 140 -14.07 10.72 9.78
CA ALA A 140 -12.84 11.17 10.39
C ALA A 140 -13.13 12.21 11.47
N ILE A 141 -12.50 12.07 12.62
CA ILE A 141 -12.51 13.06 13.71
C ILE A 141 -11.16 13.76 13.80
N ASP A 142 -11.11 14.83 14.59
CA ASP A 142 -9.87 15.56 14.88
C ASP A 142 -9.15 16.04 13.62
N ILE A 143 -9.94 16.60 12.68
CA ILE A 143 -9.44 17.08 11.39
C ILE A 143 -8.69 18.41 11.57
N GLU A 144 -9.04 19.17 12.60
CA GLU A 144 -8.39 20.41 13.01
C GLU A 144 -6.92 20.21 13.43
N HIS A 145 -6.55 19.00 13.84
CA HIS A 145 -5.18 18.60 14.19
C HIS A 145 -4.70 17.49 13.24
N ASP A 146 -4.93 17.65 11.93
CA ASP A 146 -4.50 16.66 10.92
C ASP A 146 -2.98 16.51 10.83
N ASN A 147 -2.22 17.61 11.00
CA ASN A 147 -0.77 17.61 11.20
C ASN A 147 -0.35 17.05 12.57
N ARG A 148 -0.86 15.87 12.96
CA ARG A 148 -0.61 15.25 14.28
C ARG A 148 0.74 14.58 14.41
N GLY A 149 1.47 14.43 13.31
CA GLY A 149 2.74 13.72 13.24
C GLY A 149 2.70 12.52 12.31
N HIS A 150 3.88 11.93 12.12
CA HIS A 150 4.11 10.84 11.20
C HIS A 150 5.30 9.99 11.63
N GLY A 151 5.40 8.81 11.03
CA GLY A 151 6.43 7.83 11.33
C GLY A 151 5.96 6.41 11.18
N LEU A 152 6.83 5.47 11.52
CA LEU A 152 6.52 4.06 11.51
C LEU A 152 5.70 3.68 12.75
N VAL A 153 4.39 3.48 12.55
CA VAL A 153 3.44 3.21 13.63
C VAL A 153 3.17 1.71 13.77
N LYS A 154 2.73 1.31 14.96
CA LYS A 154 2.28 -0.05 15.26
C LYS A 154 0.78 -0.20 15.03
N PHE A 155 0.40 -1.35 14.49
CA PHE A 155 -1.00 -1.77 14.39
C PHE A 155 -1.12 -3.26 14.69
N THR A 156 -2.33 -3.68 15.06
CA THR A 156 -2.68 -5.09 15.25
C THR A 156 -3.75 -5.47 14.23
N ILE A 157 -3.56 -6.60 13.57
CA ILE A 157 -4.54 -7.16 12.66
C ILE A 157 -5.62 -7.94 13.43
N LEU A 158 -6.89 -7.70 13.10
CA LEU A 158 -8.03 -8.41 13.67
C LEU A 158 -8.29 -9.71 12.91
N GLU A 159 -9.15 -10.59 13.45
CA GLU A 159 -9.45 -11.90 12.85
C GLU A 159 -9.95 -11.76 11.40
N GLU A 160 -10.85 -10.81 11.14
CA GLU A 160 -11.35 -10.54 9.79
C GLU A 160 -10.25 -10.00 8.85
N GLY A 161 -9.25 -9.30 9.41
CA GLY A 161 -8.07 -8.87 8.67
C GLY A 161 -7.15 -10.03 8.31
N LYS A 162 -7.00 -11.02 9.20
CA LYS A 162 -6.16 -12.21 8.99
C LYS A 162 -6.65 -13.07 7.82
N ASP A 163 -7.95 -13.05 7.53
CA ASP A 163 -8.49 -13.70 6.33
C ASP A 163 -7.98 -13.06 5.03
N ILE A 164 -7.63 -11.76 5.05
CA ILE A 164 -7.13 -11.00 3.90
C ILE A 164 -5.60 -11.02 3.85
N PHE A 165 -4.96 -10.93 5.02
CA PHE A 165 -3.50 -10.87 5.19
C PHE A 165 -3.01 -11.99 6.13
N PRO A 166 -3.16 -13.27 5.75
CA PRO A 166 -2.75 -14.40 6.59
C PRO A 166 -1.26 -14.41 6.91
N GLU A 167 -0.44 -13.74 6.10
CA GLU A 167 1.00 -13.55 6.33
C GLU A 167 1.31 -12.75 7.60
N LEU A 168 0.33 -11.99 8.11
CA LEU A 168 0.45 -11.21 9.35
C LEU A 168 -0.13 -11.95 10.57
N SER A 169 -0.74 -13.12 10.40
CA SER A 169 -1.49 -13.80 11.48
C SER A 169 -0.66 -14.23 12.68
N SER A 170 0.64 -14.46 12.51
CA SER A 170 1.55 -14.84 13.58
C SER A 170 2.17 -13.65 14.32
N PHE A 171 1.83 -12.42 13.94
CA PHE A 171 2.38 -11.20 14.51
C PHE A 171 1.36 -10.55 15.45
N ASP A 172 1.73 -10.39 16.72
CA ASP A 172 0.92 -9.63 17.68
C ASP A 172 0.86 -8.13 17.31
N THR A 173 1.92 -7.64 16.68
CA THR A 173 2.07 -6.26 16.24
C THR A 173 2.85 -6.20 14.93
N CYS A 174 2.35 -5.36 14.02
CA CYS A 174 2.95 -5.06 12.73
C CYS A 174 3.24 -3.56 12.62
N TYR A 175 4.06 -3.16 11.65
CA TYR A 175 4.50 -1.78 11.47
C TYR A 175 4.31 -1.30 10.04
N VAL A 176 3.74 -0.11 9.87
CA VAL A 176 3.53 0.56 8.57
C VAL A 176 3.74 2.06 8.75
N MET A 177 4.21 2.73 7.71
CA MET A 177 4.37 4.18 7.70
C MET A 177 3.01 4.88 7.80
N TYR A 178 2.86 5.77 8.76
CA TYR A 178 1.70 6.64 8.90
C TYR A 178 2.13 8.08 8.67
N TYR A 179 1.30 8.84 7.96
CA TYR A 179 1.50 10.27 7.75
C TYR A 179 0.13 10.94 7.77
N GLU A 180 -0.25 11.49 8.93
CA GLU A 180 -1.45 12.34 9.10
C GLU A 180 -2.80 11.72 8.66
N GLY A 181 -2.84 10.40 8.46
CA GLY A 181 -4.02 9.70 7.97
C GLY A 181 -5.24 9.81 8.90
N PRO A 182 -6.45 9.51 8.39
CA PRO A 182 -7.69 9.76 9.11
C PRO A 182 -7.80 8.97 10.41
N VAL A 183 -8.37 9.61 11.43
CA VAL A 183 -8.80 8.95 12.67
C VAL A 183 -10.26 8.59 12.53
N PHE A 184 -10.56 7.34 12.20
CA PHE A 184 -11.93 6.91 11.97
C PHE A 184 -12.71 6.60 13.25
N VAL A 185 -13.98 6.99 13.24
CA VAL A 185 -15.01 6.48 14.14
C VAL A 185 -16.30 6.27 13.36
N LYS A 186 -17.17 5.40 13.89
CA LYS A 186 -18.45 5.13 13.26
C LYS A 186 -19.23 6.43 13.08
N ASN A 187 -19.71 6.68 11.87
CA ASN A 187 -20.69 7.74 11.65
C ASN A 187 -22.08 7.23 12.09
N PRO A 188 -22.69 7.79 13.16
CA PRO A 188 -23.98 7.31 13.66
C PRO A 188 -25.16 7.62 12.71
N SER A 189 -24.96 8.54 11.76
CA SER A 189 -25.97 8.90 10.75
C SER A 189 -25.83 8.07 9.47
N ASP A 190 -24.78 7.26 9.34
CA ASP A 190 -24.59 6.40 8.18
C ASP A 190 -25.19 5.01 8.40
N THR A 191 -25.76 4.45 7.34
CA THR A 191 -26.34 3.10 7.32
C THR A 191 -25.36 2.07 6.78
N LEU A 192 -24.29 2.52 6.12
CA LEU A 192 -23.25 1.68 5.57
C LEU A 192 -22.50 0.97 6.69
N GLN A 193 -22.48 -0.35 6.64
CA GLN A 193 -21.72 -1.18 7.56
C GLN A 193 -20.34 -1.47 6.99
N ASN A 194 -19.33 -1.38 7.84
CA ASN A 194 -17.96 -1.74 7.54
C ASN A 194 -17.46 -2.76 8.56
N THR A 195 -16.38 -3.42 8.18
CA THR A 195 -15.60 -4.30 9.03
C THR A 195 -14.28 -3.61 9.30
N VAL A 196 -13.94 -3.47 10.58
CA VAL A 196 -12.61 -3.06 11.00
C VAL A 196 -11.69 -4.27 10.89
N LEU A 197 -10.62 -4.16 10.12
CA LEU A 197 -9.69 -5.26 9.83
C LEU A 197 -8.39 -5.16 10.64
N ALA A 198 -8.08 -3.97 11.13
CA ALA A 198 -6.90 -3.69 11.94
C ALA A 198 -7.13 -2.48 12.83
N LEU A 199 -6.43 -2.42 13.95
CA LEU A 199 -6.48 -1.34 14.92
C LEU A 199 -5.12 -0.67 15.08
N MET A 200 -5.13 0.65 15.06
CA MET A 200 -3.98 1.49 15.40
C MET A 200 -3.60 1.24 16.87
N GLN A 201 -2.32 1.00 17.14
CA GLN A 201 -1.82 0.80 18.51
C GLN A 201 -0.97 1.99 18.98
N SER A 202 -0.48 2.81 18.06
CA SER A 202 0.28 4.03 18.35
C SER A 202 -0.63 5.16 18.82
N ASP A 203 -0.08 6.06 19.63
CA ASP A 203 -0.68 7.35 19.99
C ASP A 203 0.14 8.49 19.37
N VAL A 204 -0.04 8.70 18.07
CA VAL A 204 0.67 9.73 17.29
C VAL A 204 0.17 11.12 17.66
N LYS A 205 1.09 11.99 18.11
CA LYS A 205 0.83 13.35 18.59
C LYS A 205 2.07 14.25 18.59
N GLU A 206 3.07 13.90 17.79
CA GLU A 206 4.38 14.54 17.76
C GLU A 206 4.30 15.98 17.24
N GLU A 207 3.24 16.29 16.48
CA GLU A 207 3.00 17.62 15.92
C GLU A 207 1.52 18.02 16.06
N GLY A 208 1.19 19.28 15.74
CA GLY A 208 -0.19 19.74 15.55
C GLY A 208 -1.06 19.85 16.80
N GLY A 209 -0.59 19.40 17.96
CA GLY A 209 -1.32 19.51 19.22
C GLY A 209 -2.47 18.52 19.38
N ALA A 210 -2.41 17.37 18.70
CA ALA A 210 -3.44 16.35 18.79
C ALA A 210 -3.64 15.85 20.25
N PRO A 211 -4.89 15.60 20.70
CA PRO A 211 -5.14 15.10 22.05
C PRO A 211 -4.52 13.73 22.31
N ALA A 212 -4.15 13.47 23.57
CA ALA A 212 -3.64 12.16 23.97
C ALA A 212 -4.68 11.05 23.73
N ASN A 213 -4.21 9.90 23.24
CA ASN A 213 -4.99 8.71 22.87
C ASN A 213 -5.98 8.94 21.71
N MET A 214 -5.77 9.96 20.88
CA MET A 214 -6.66 10.25 19.75
C MET A 214 -6.62 9.11 18.71
N THR A 215 -5.41 8.67 18.34
CA THR A 215 -5.20 7.67 17.29
C THR A 215 -5.25 6.23 17.81
N ASN A 216 -4.94 6.01 19.10
CA ASN A 216 -4.89 4.67 19.68
C ASN A 216 -6.27 3.98 19.65
N ASN A 217 -6.25 2.68 19.34
CA ASN A 217 -7.39 1.79 19.27
C ASN A 217 -8.46 2.24 18.28
N LYS A 218 -8.05 2.95 17.22
CA LYS A 218 -8.93 3.38 16.12
C LYS A 218 -8.77 2.48 14.90
N PRO A 219 -9.77 2.41 14.02
CA PRO A 219 -9.68 1.63 12.80
C PRO A 219 -8.48 2.05 11.95
N PHE A 220 -7.63 1.08 11.63
CA PHE A 220 -6.43 1.26 10.81
C PHE A 220 -6.70 0.86 9.36
N PHE A 221 -7.38 -0.26 9.20
CA PHE A 221 -7.94 -0.74 7.94
C PHE A 221 -9.43 -0.98 8.12
N ILE A 222 -10.22 -0.51 7.16
CA ILE A 222 -11.65 -0.80 7.08
C ILE A 222 -12.02 -1.30 5.69
N ALA A 223 -13.01 -2.18 5.66
CA ALA A 223 -13.50 -2.81 4.46
C ALA A 223 -15.03 -2.83 4.47
N ASN A 224 -15.65 -2.55 3.33
CA ASN A 224 -17.10 -2.56 3.23
C ASN A 224 -17.61 -2.82 1.81
N LEU A 225 -18.93 -3.04 1.72
CA LEU A 225 -19.67 -3.00 0.46
C LEU A 225 -20.20 -1.59 0.20
N TYR A 226 -20.24 -1.22 -1.08
CA TYR A 226 -20.92 -0.03 -1.57
C TYR A 226 -21.65 -0.39 -2.87
N GLY A 227 -22.98 -0.44 -2.82
CA GLY A 227 -23.77 -1.07 -3.88
C GLY A 227 -23.36 -2.54 -4.07
N LYS A 228 -22.93 -2.90 -5.28
CA LYS A 228 -22.39 -4.23 -5.61
C LYS A 228 -20.86 -4.32 -5.44
N GLY A 229 -20.17 -3.19 -5.33
CA GLY A 229 -18.72 -3.13 -5.25
C GLY A 229 -18.21 -3.19 -3.81
N ARG A 230 -16.89 -3.18 -3.69
CA ARG A 230 -16.19 -3.22 -2.41
C ARG A 230 -15.18 -2.08 -2.31
N VAL A 231 -15.11 -1.52 -1.11
CA VAL A 231 -14.23 -0.40 -0.77
C VAL A 231 -13.30 -0.86 0.34
N PHE A 232 -12.00 -0.60 0.16
CA PHE A 232 -10.99 -0.80 1.19
C PHE A 232 -10.38 0.57 1.52
N SER A 233 -10.33 0.94 2.80
CA SER A 233 -9.64 2.17 3.23
C SER A 233 -8.49 1.84 4.17
N SER A 234 -7.32 2.40 3.89
CA SER A 234 -6.10 2.31 4.68
C SER A 234 -5.73 3.69 5.18
N ILE A 235 -5.58 3.88 6.50
CA ILE A 235 -5.17 5.18 7.06
C ILE A 235 -3.66 5.42 6.92
N ALA A 236 -2.89 4.38 6.58
CA ALA A 236 -1.44 4.39 6.53
C ALA A 236 -0.95 4.02 5.13
N HIS A 237 0.38 3.95 4.96
CA HIS A 237 1.06 3.82 3.68
C HIS A 237 1.82 2.49 3.51
N PRO A 238 1.13 1.34 3.31
CA PRO A 238 1.81 0.09 2.96
C PRO A 238 2.64 0.20 1.67
N GLU A 239 2.21 1.02 0.71
CA GLU A 239 2.96 1.30 -0.53
C GLU A 239 4.32 1.94 -0.27
N ALA A 240 4.45 2.63 0.86
CA ALA A 240 5.61 3.40 1.25
C ALA A 240 6.28 2.77 2.47
N THR A 241 6.22 1.43 2.62
CA THR A 241 6.80 0.65 3.73
C THR A 241 7.47 -0.63 3.21
N PRO A 242 8.80 -0.79 3.36
CA PRO A 242 9.54 -2.00 3.04
C PRO A 242 8.90 -3.25 3.65
N GLY A 243 8.83 -4.32 2.87
CA GLY A 243 8.23 -5.58 3.31
C GLY A 243 6.70 -5.59 3.41
N MET A 244 6.01 -4.46 3.22
CA MET A 244 4.54 -4.33 3.32
C MET A 244 3.84 -3.90 2.03
N MET A 245 4.58 -3.52 0.97
CA MET A 245 4.02 -3.06 -0.31
C MET A 245 3.04 -4.06 -0.96
N TRP A 246 3.26 -5.36 -0.77
CA TRP A 246 2.39 -6.43 -1.27
C TRP A 246 0.94 -6.35 -0.76
N MET A 247 0.70 -5.63 0.34
CA MET A 247 -0.64 -5.43 0.87
C MET A 247 -1.51 -4.64 -0.10
N VAL A 248 -0.95 -3.72 -0.88
CA VAL A 248 -1.71 -2.87 -1.81
C VAL A 248 -2.40 -3.68 -2.92
N PRO A 249 -1.71 -4.55 -3.69
CA PRO A 249 -2.40 -5.43 -4.63
C PRO A 249 -3.30 -6.46 -3.94
N ARG A 250 -2.97 -6.89 -2.70
CA ARG A 250 -3.89 -7.76 -1.91
C ARG A 250 -5.22 -7.06 -1.61
N MET A 251 -5.19 -5.78 -1.24
CA MET A 251 -6.40 -4.96 -1.03
C MET A 251 -7.22 -4.87 -2.31
N VAL A 252 -6.59 -4.59 -3.46
CA VAL A 252 -7.30 -4.54 -4.76
C VAL A 252 -7.95 -5.89 -5.08
N ARG A 253 -7.25 -7.01 -4.94
CA ARG A 253 -7.86 -8.34 -5.16
C ARG A 253 -9.07 -8.59 -4.28
N TRP A 254 -8.99 -8.20 -3.01
CA TRP A 254 -10.11 -8.32 -2.08
C TRP A 254 -11.31 -7.50 -2.55
N THR A 255 -11.09 -6.26 -3.02
CA THR A 255 -12.17 -5.41 -3.55
C THR A 255 -12.84 -6.02 -4.79
N LEU A 256 -12.09 -6.79 -5.58
CA LEU A 256 -12.60 -7.45 -6.78
C LEU A 256 -13.11 -8.87 -6.53
N ASN A 257 -13.07 -9.35 -5.28
CA ASN A 257 -13.36 -10.74 -4.93
C ASN A 257 -12.57 -11.75 -5.78
N LYS A 258 -11.33 -11.41 -6.15
CA LYS A 258 -10.45 -12.29 -6.93
C LYS A 258 -9.61 -13.16 -5.98
N PRO A 259 -9.20 -14.37 -6.39
CA PRO A 259 -8.35 -15.22 -5.59
C PRO A 259 -7.06 -14.50 -5.17
N PHE A 260 -6.66 -14.68 -3.92
CA PHE A 260 -5.34 -14.23 -3.46
C PHE A 260 -4.26 -15.11 -4.05
N ILE A 261 -3.14 -14.48 -4.41
CA ILE A 261 -1.92 -15.14 -4.84
C ILE A 261 -0.86 -14.96 -3.76
N ALA A 262 0.08 -15.89 -3.72
CA ALA A 262 1.30 -15.73 -2.94
C ALA A 262 2.27 -14.79 -3.67
N TYR A 263 2.93 -13.93 -2.90
CA TYR A 263 4.04 -13.11 -3.40
C TYR A 263 5.38 -13.70 -2.95
N LYS A 264 6.47 -13.27 -3.58
CA LYS A 264 7.83 -13.71 -3.23
C LYS A 264 8.15 -13.37 -1.77
N LYS A 265 8.92 -14.22 -1.09
CA LYS A 265 9.37 -13.98 0.30
C LYS A 265 10.24 -12.74 0.43
N GLU A 266 10.90 -12.33 -0.65
CA GLU A 266 11.68 -11.10 -0.74
C GLU A 266 10.78 -9.85 -0.67
N VAL A 267 9.50 -9.97 -1.03
CA VAL A 267 8.54 -8.88 -0.98
C VAL A 267 7.76 -8.87 0.34
N VAL A 268 7.38 -10.05 0.85
CA VAL A 268 6.60 -10.20 2.08
C VAL A 268 7.55 -10.33 3.27
N ARG A 269 7.88 -9.20 3.90
CA ARG A 269 8.83 -9.15 5.03
C ARG A 269 8.31 -8.30 6.20
N PRO A 270 7.19 -8.68 6.83
CA PRO A 270 6.63 -7.94 7.97
C PRO A 270 7.58 -7.84 9.19
N GLU A 271 8.61 -8.68 9.24
CA GLU A 271 9.59 -8.75 10.32
C GLU A 271 10.73 -7.71 10.26
N ILE A 272 10.80 -6.89 9.20
CA ILE A 272 11.84 -5.86 9.02
C ILE A 272 11.87 -4.92 10.23
N TYR A 273 10.70 -4.52 10.71
CA TYR A 273 10.56 -3.58 11.81
C TYR A 273 10.03 -4.25 13.07
N ARG A 274 10.55 -3.84 14.22
CA ARG A 274 10.25 -4.41 15.54
C ARG A 274 9.94 -3.36 16.61
N GLN A 275 9.97 -2.09 16.22
CA GLN A 275 9.70 -0.97 17.10
C GLN A 275 9.10 0.17 16.28
N GLU A 276 8.35 1.02 16.99
CA GLU A 276 7.80 2.25 16.47
C GLU A 276 8.91 3.29 16.29
N LEU A 277 8.81 4.10 15.24
CA LEU A 277 9.74 5.20 14.91
C LEU A 277 8.91 6.43 14.54
N LEU A 278 8.50 7.22 15.55
CA LEU A 278 7.78 8.49 15.33
C LEU A 278 8.77 9.64 15.22
N MET A 279 8.47 10.59 14.35
CA MET A 279 9.30 11.78 14.14
C MET A 279 8.87 12.88 15.10
N SER A 280 9.71 13.21 16.08
CA SER A 280 9.51 14.39 16.94
C SER A 280 9.69 15.70 16.16
N VAL A 281 9.27 16.83 16.72
CA VAL A 281 9.52 18.15 16.12
C VAL A 281 11.03 18.39 15.93
N GLU A 282 11.86 17.96 16.88
CA GLU A 282 13.31 18.02 16.76
C GLU A 282 13.84 17.13 15.61
N ASP A 283 13.30 15.93 15.45
CA ASP A 283 13.66 15.04 14.34
C ASP A 283 13.29 15.65 12.98
N LEU A 284 12.12 16.31 12.88
CA LEU A 284 11.70 16.99 11.65
C LEU A 284 12.58 18.19 11.29
N GLN A 285 12.99 18.95 12.29
CA GLN A 285 13.97 20.03 12.10
C GLN A 285 15.30 19.47 11.60
N GLN A 286 15.74 18.34 12.17
CA GLN A 286 16.98 17.68 11.79
C GLN A 286 16.89 17.05 10.39
N GLU A 287 15.79 16.39 10.05
CA GLU A 287 15.49 15.86 8.71
C GLU A 287 15.59 16.96 7.66
N SER A 288 14.92 18.08 7.90
CA SER A 288 14.96 19.26 7.02
C SER A 288 16.37 19.84 6.88
N ALA A 289 17.12 19.92 7.98
CA ALA A 289 18.50 20.40 7.97
C ALA A 289 19.44 19.51 7.13
N PHE A 290 19.19 18.20 7.10
CA PHE A 290 19.99 17.29 6.29
C PHE A 290 19.91 17.57 4.79
N PHE A 291 18.84 18.20 4.29
CA PHE A 291 18.80 18.60 2.89
C PHE A 291 19.99 19.51 2.51
N GLN A 292 20.39 20.45 3.37
CA GLN A 292 21.57 21.29 3.13
C GLN A 292 22.87 20.49 3.19
N VAL A 293 22.95 19.51 4.09
CA VAL A 293 24.10 18.60 4.19
C VAL A 293 24.23 17.76 2.92
N LEU A 294 23.13 17.23 2.40
CA LEU A 294 23.12 16.45 1.16
C LEU A 294 23.53 17.28 -0.07
N LEU A 295 23.29 18.59 -0.07
CA LEU A 295 23.72 19.50 -1.13
C LEU A 295 25.20 19.87 -1.02
N TYR A 296 25.69 20.21 0.18
CA TYR A 296 26.94 20.95 0.35
C TYR A 296 27.93 20.36 1.36
N GLY A 297 27.53 19.34 2.11
CA GLY A 297 28.39 18.66 3.07
C GLY A 297 29.52 17.88 2.42
N SER A 298 30.52 17.54 3.22
CA SER A 298 31.54 16.56 2.88
C SER A 298 30.96 15.16 2.70
N ASP A 299 31.73 14.25 2.09
CA ASP A 299 31.34 12.86 1.86
C ASP A 299 30.89 12.16 3.16
N ASP A 300 31.66 12.33 4.25
CA ASP A 300 31.36 11.72 5.55
C ASP A 300 30.09 12.30 6.17
N GLU A 301 29.88 13.62 6.07
CA GLU A 301 28.66 14.27 6.57
C GLU A 301 27.42 13.80 5.79
N LYS A 302 27.53 13.66 4.46
CA LYS A 302 26.44 13.13 3.61
C LYS A 302 26.11 11.68 3.96
N ILE A 303 27.13 10.85 4.16
CA ILE A 303 26.93 9.44 4.54
C ILE A 303 26.26 9.35 5.92
N ALA A 304 26.73 10.12 6.90
CA ALA A 304 26.11 10.18 8.23
C ALA A 304 24.67 10.69 8.18
N ALA A 305 24.38 11.67 7.32
CA ALA A 305 23.02 12.13 7.08
C ALA A 305 22.14 11.02 6.50
N LEU A 306 22.62 10.27 5.50
CA LEU A 306 21.88 9.14 4.93
C LEU A 306 21.64 8.02 5.96
N ASP A 307 22.63 7.74 6.82
CA ASP A 307 22.48 6.78 7.93
C ASP A 307 21.39 7.20 8.91
N TRP A 308 21.36 8.47 9.31
CA TRP A 308 20.34 8.99 10.20
C TRP A 308 18.95 8.98 9.53
N LEU A 309 18.84 9.44 8.28
CA LEU A 309 17.57 9.50 7.56
C LEU A 309 16.97 8.10 7.38
N GLU A 310 17.82 7.11 7.10
CA GLU A 310 17.38 5.71 6.99
C GLU A 310 16.96 5.14 8.35
N SER A 311 17.68 5.42 9.42
CA SER A 311 17.35 4.88 10.76
C SER A 311 16.06 5.46 11.34
N HIS A 312 15.63 6.65 10.89
CA HIS A 312 14.39 7.30 11.30
C HIS A 312 13.25 7.08 10.30
N TYR A 313 13.51 6.33 9.23
CA TYR A 313 12.54 6.08 8.17
C TYR A 313 11.94 7.38 7.59
N SER A 314 12.82 8.35 7.32
CA SER A 314 12.50 9.69 6.83
C SER A 314 11.55 9.66 5.63
N TRP A 315 10.47 10.46 5.72
CA TRP A 315 9.49 10.56 4.65
C TRP A 315 10.05 11.35 3.47
N ASP A 316 10.75 12.45 3.75
CA ASP A 316 11.24 13.36 2.72
C ASP A 316 12.50 12.83 2.00
N ALA A 317 13.36 12.08 2.71
CA ALA A 317 14.58 11.52 2.13
C ALA A 317 14.32 10.63 0.92
N LYS A 318 13.13 10.01 0.84
CA LYS A 318 12.68 9.22 -0.30
C LYS A 318 12.78 10.02 -1.61
N ARG A 319 12.63 11.35 -1.57
CA ARG A 319 12.73 12.23 -2.75
C ARG A 319 14.16 12.72 -3.01
N TRP A 320 15.02 12.71 -2.00
CA TRP A 320 16.37 13.28 -2.08
C TRP A 320 17.40 12.25 -2.53
N VAL A 321 17.26 11.01 -2.05
CA VAL A 321 18.25 9.95 -2.24
C VAL A 321 18.52 9.62 -3.72
N GLN A 322 17.53 9.80 -4.60
CA GLN A 322 17.66 9.59 -6.04
C GLN A 322 18.84 10.39 -6.63
N GLY A 323 18.98 11.67 -6.26
CA GLY A 323 20.04 12.52 -6.80
C GLY A 323 21.43 12.07 -6.38
N LEU A 324 21.55 11.47 -5.20
CA LEU A 324 22.83 11.04 -4.63
C LEU A 324 23.40 9.78 -5.27
N LEU A 325 22.61 9.05 -6.07
CA LEU A 325 23.14 8.03 -6.98
C LEU A 325 24.14 8.60 -7.99
N TYR A 326 24.15 9.91 -8.19
CA TYR A 326 25.02 10.61 -9.13
C TYR A 326 25.94 11.62 -8.43
N ASP A 327 26.12 11.49 -7.11
CA ASP A 327 27.05 12.33 -6.35
C ASP A 327 28.49 12.21 -6.88
N ALA A 328 29.31 13.25 -6.71
CA ALA A 328 30.71 13.24 -7.10
C ALA A 328 31.51 12.15 -6.36
N SER A 329 31.13 11.85 -5.11
CA SER A 329 31.79 10.84 -4.28
C SER A 329 31.31 9.41 -4.58
N PRO A 330 32.22 8.47 -4.93
CA PRO A 330 31.87 7.06 -5.10
C PRO A 330 31.21 6.43 -3.85
N LEU A 331 31.63 6.86 -2.66
CA LEU A 331 31.13 6.30 -1.41
C LEU A 331 29.69 6.76 -1.12
N VAL A 332 29.39 8.04 -1.39
CA VAL A 332 28.04 8.58 -1.28
C VAL A 332 27.09 7.88 -2.26
N ARG A 333 27.53 7.66 -3.51
CA ARG A 333 26.72 6.94 -4.51
C ARG A 333 26.39 5.52 -4.06
N LEU A 334 27.37 4.77 -3.53
CA LEU A 334 27.13 3.43 -3.00
C LEU A 334 26.17 3.46 -1.80
N ARG A 335 26.32 4.44 -0.91
CA ARG A 335 25.45 4.59 0.26
C ARG A 335 24.01 4.89 -0.12
N ALA A 336 23.81 5.76 -1.12
CA ALA A 336 22.50 6.06 -1.69
C ALA A 336 21.87 4.82 -2.36
N ALA A 337 22.64 4.04 -3.11
CA ALA A 337 22.18 2.77 -3.70
C ALA A 337 21.71 1.78 -2.63
N LYS A 338 22.44 1.65 -1.52
CA LYS A 338 22.05 0.82 -0.37
C LYS A 338 20.76 1.31 0.27
N TYR A 339 20.63 2.63 0.47
CA TYR A 339 19.42 3.21 1.05
C TYR A 339 18.20 2.91 0.16
N ILE A 340 18.30 3.14 -1.15
CA ILE A 340 17.23 2.85 -2.12
C ILE A 340 16.79 1.38 -2.06
N ALA A 341 17.75 0.45 -2.00
CA ALA A 341 17.45 -0.97 -1.90
C ALA A 341 16.84 -1.37 -0.54
N ASN A 342 17.24 -0.71 0.55
CA ASN A 342 16.67 -0.96 1.89
C ASN A 342 15.26 -0.36 2.05
N LEU A 343 14.95 0.71 1.33
CA LEU A 343 13.61 1.27 1.22
C LEU A 343 12.67 0.47 0.29
N ASP A 344 13.17 -0.59 -0.35
CA ASP A 344 12.47 -1.27 -1.44
C ASP A 344 11.94 -0.28 -2.51
N ALA A 345 12.66 0.81 -2.76
CA ALA A 345 12.20 1.93 -3.59
C ALA A 345 12.28 1.60 -5.09
N ILE A 346 11.43 0.67 -5.54
CA ILE A 346 11.31 0.18 -6.93
C ILE A 346 11.14 1.34 -7.93
N ILE A 347 10.57 2.46 -7.47
CA ILE A 347 10.43 3.69 -8.25
C ILE A 347 11.76 4.22 -8.81
N PHE A 348 12.89 3.95 -8.15
CA PHE A 348 14.23 4.36 -8.56
C PHE A 348 15.05 3.25 -9.23
N LEU A 349 14.41 2.14 -9.61
CA LEU A 349 15.08 1.06 -10.32
C LEU A 349 15.76 1.54 -11.63
N PRO A 350 15.14 2.41 -12.46
CA PRO A 350 15.81 2.96 -13.63
C PRO A 350 17.06 3.78 -13.27
N ASP A 351 17.00 4.58 -12.21
CA ASP A 351 18.12 5.41 -11.74
C ASP A 351 19.27 4.55 -11.21
N LEU A 352 18.96 3.55 -10.37
CA LEU A 352 19.97 2.64 -9.83
C LEU A 352 20.65 1.84 -10.94
N ARG A 353 19.90 1.41 -11.96
CA ARG A 353 20.46 0.76 -13.15
C ARG A 353 21.36 1.71 -13.94
N ALA A 354 20.95 2.96 -14.14
CA ALA A 354 21.78 3.96 -14.83
C ALA A 354 23.07 4.26 -14.07
N ALA A 355 23.00 4.44 -12.74
CA ALA A 355 24.16 4.62 -11.87
C ALA A 355 25.11 3.42 -11.95
N TYR A 356 24.58 2.19 -11.86
CA TYR A 356 25.38 0.97 -12.01
C TYR A 356 26.09 0.86 -13.37
N ILE A 357 25.42 1.20 -14.47
CA ILE A 357 26.00 1.12 -15.82
C ILE A 357 27.10 2.16 -16.02
N THR A 358 26.93 3.35 -15.43
CA THR A 358 27.83 4.50 -15.62
C THR A 358 28.96 4.57 -14.59
N GLU A 359 28.90 3.77 -13.52
CA GLU A 359 29.93 3.70 -12.49
C GLU A 359 31.28 3.20 -13.06
N ARG A 360 32.34 3.93 -12.76
CA ARG A 360 33.70 3.66 -13.23
C ARG A 360 34.56 2.99 -12.16
N ASP A 361 34.26 3.21 -10.89
CA ASP A 361 34.92 2.50 -9.80
C ASP A 361 34.37 1.06 -9.72
N MET A 362 35.24 0.09 -9.96
CA MET A 362 34.84 -1.32 -10.05
C MET A 362 34.31 -1.88 -8.72
N SER A 363 34.81 -1.40 -7.58
CA SER A 363 34.35 -1.83 -6.26
C SER A 363 32.94 -1.30 -6.00
N ILE A 364 32.73 -0.01 -6.25
CA ILE A 364 31.42 0.64 -6.10
C ILE A 364 30.41 0.03 -7.06
N ARG A 365 30.81 -0.21 -8.30
CA ARG A 365 29.95 -0.84 -9.32
C ARG A 365 29.50 -2.23 -8.88
N SER A 366 30.39 -3.02 -8.28
CA SER A 366 30.02 -4.33 -7.72
C SER A 366 29.01 -4.18 -6.59
N GLY A 367 29.23 -3.23 -5.67
CA GLY A 367 28.29 -2.95 -4.59
C GLY A 367 26.92 -2.46 -5.09
N MET A 368 26.89 -1.61 -6.12
CA MET A 368 25.64 -1.17 -6.76
C MET A 368 24.91 -2.32 -7.46
N LYS A 369 25.64 -3.26 -8.07
CA LYS A 369 25.03 -4.44 -8.70
C LYS A 369 24.27 -5.28 -7.69
N GLU A 370 24.86 -5.48 -6.50
CA GLU A 370 24.19 -6.18 -5.42
C GLU A 370 22.88 -5.48 -5.01
N GLN A 371 22.91 -4.14 -4.88
CA GLN A 371 21.70 -3.39 -4.53
C GLN A 371 20.65 -3.40 -5.64
N LEU A 372 21.09 -3.37 -6.90
CA LEU A 372 20.22 -3.50 -8.06
C LEU A 372 19.52 -4.87 -8.07
N ASP A 373 20.27 -5.95 -7.84
CA ASP A 373 19.74 -7.32 -7.80
C ASP A 373 18.71 -7.50 -6.67
N ARG A 374 18.97 -6.89 -5.50
CA ARG A 374 18.05 -6.87 -4.37
C ARG A 374 16.73 -6.15 -4.68
N LEU A 375 16.74 -5.17 -5.59
CA LEU A 375 15.53 -4.45 -5.97
C LEU A 375 14.80 -5.13 -7.13
N GLU A 376 15.54 -5.66 -8.12
CA GLU A 376 14.98 -6.39 -9.26
C GLU A 376 14.25 -7.67 -8.84
N VAL A 377 14.71 -8.36 -7.78
CA VAL A 377 14.06 -9.58 -7.27
C VAL A 377 12.65 -9.34 -6.73
N LEU A 378 12.30 -8.10 -6.36
CA LEU A 378 10.98 -7.73 -5.84
C LEU A 378 9.90 -7.71 -6.94
N LEU A 379 10.31 -7.54 -8.19
CA LEU A 379 9.40 -7.56 -9.33
C LEU A 379 9.02 -9.00 -9.70
N PRO A 380 7.82 -9.25 -10.29
CA PRO A 380 7.33 -10.58 -10.62
C PRO A 380 8.27 -11.44 -11.47
#